data_AF-A0A8T1PJ83-F1
#
_entry.id   AF-A0A8T1PJ83-F1
#
_cell.length_a   1.000
_cell.length_b   1.000
_cell.length_c   1.000
_cell.angle_alpha   90.00
_cell.angle_beta   90.00
_cell.angle_gamma   90.00
#
_symmetry.space_group_name_H-M   'P 1'
#
loop_
_entity.id
_entity.type
_entity.pdbx_description
1 polymer ?
#
loop_
_entity_poly.entity_id
_entity_poly.type
_entity_poly.pdbx_seq_one_letter_code
_entity_poly.pdbx_strand_id
1 'polypeptide(L)'
;MASACCKHYTAYDLENWGNFSSFSFNAMVSKQDMADTYQPPFQSCIEEGRATCLMCSYNEVNGMPSCAHHDLLQRARKEWGFKGYITSDCDAVAVIYEDHKYVKSPEDAVANVIKAGMDINCGTYLSQYTQLALGQGKIQEEDINRAVSNLFSVQLLLGLFNGDPAKGNYGNLGREDVCTLEHRNLALDAARQGIVLLKNENNLLPLNRMAVTSLAIIGPSANSSSQLGGDYTGVPCNPTSIFEGLQHYIKTNYASGCGDTRCDSSKGFAEAVRISREADAVVVVAGLDLSQEDEGRDRASLLLPGRQMDLISAVSTASEKPIILILLGGGPIDISFAKVNPRIGSILWIGYPGEAGGQAVADTIFGEFNPGGRLSITWYPESFISVPMNDMSLRPDPSRGYPGRTYRFYTGEVVYEFGYGLSYSNYSYKFILVPDKVVLSTDTNKASPSKRLTSQTLDGIEYMPVDEITSCNHVKFEVPIAVFNHGDMDGSHVIILFGRASAPIRGAPHKTLIGFTRVHTKSSSAVQVSMGIDPCKHFSIVNEHGLKILPLGTYLLMLEGLEHSISIEL
;
A
#
# COMPACT_ATOMS: atom_id res chain seq x y z
N MET A 1 -11.61 -9.09 21.74
CA MET A 1 -12.04 -8.12 20.72
C MET A 1 -11.09 -6.93 20.84
N ALA A 2 -10.69 -6.33 19.73
CA ALA A 2 -9.81 -5.17 19.73
C ALA A 2 -10.45 -4.03 18.92
N SER A 3 -10.13 -2.79 19.28
CA SER A 3 -10.50 -1.60 18.51
C SER A 3 -9.43 -1.32 17.47
N ALA A 4 -9.78 -1.34 16.19
CA ALA A 4 -8.88 -0.93 15.10
C ALA A 4 -8.91 0.60 14.91
N CYS A 5 -7.77 1.20 14.57
CA CYS A 5 -7.65 2.63 14.31
C CYS A 5 -7.17 2.91 12.88
N CYS A 6 -8.00 3.57 12.06
CA CYS A 6 -7.58 4.02 10.72
C CYS A 6 -6.66 5.23 10.86
N LYS A 7 -5.48 5.23 10.23
CA LYS A 7 -4.50 6.32 10.33
C LYS A 7 -3.71 6.52 9.03
N HIS A 8 -3.15 7.70 8.75
CA HIS A 8 -3.30 8.98 9.48
C HIS A 8 -4.23 9.91 8.68
N TYR A 9 -5.35 10.33 9.28
CA TYR A 9 -6.43 11.07 8.62
C TYR A 9 -6.16 12.58 8.62
N THR A 10 -5.86 13.23 7.48
CA THR A 10 -5.68 12.67 6.13
C THR A 10 -4.56 13.40 5.38
N ALA A 11 -4.28 12.97 4.15
CA ALA A 11 -3.26 13.52 3.28
C ALA A 11 -1.87 13.57 3.94
N TYR A 12 -1.57 12.51 4.70
CA TYR A 12 -0.28 12.26 5.33
C TYR A 12 0.47 11.18 4.55
N ASP A 13 1.46 11.59 3.77
CA ASP A 13 2.27 10.69 2.93
C ASP A 13 3.74 11.17 2.78
N LEU A 14 4.20 12.02 3.71
CA LEU A 14 5.53 12.62 3.71
C LEU A 14 6.01 12.83 5.16
N GLU A 15 7.23 12.38 5.45
CA GLU A 15 7.83 12.39 6.78
C GLU A 15 8.79 13.59 6.96
N ASN A 16 9.84 13.65 6.15
CA ASN A 16 10.89 14.66 6.22
C ASN A 16 11.66 14.75 4.90
N TRP A 17 10.99 15.24 3.86
CA TRP A 17 11.58 15.40 2.53
C TRP A 17 12.05 16.84 2.29
N GLY A 18 13.34 17.01 2.03
CA GLY A 18 13.93 18.33 1.80
C GLY A 18 13.82 19.23 3.05
N ASN A 19 13.04 20.31 2.96
CA ASN A 19 12.75 21.21 4.09
C ASN A 19 11.31 21.04 4.63
N PHE A 20 10.58 20.00 4.19
CA PHE A 20 9.21 19.73 4.60
C PHE A 20 9.21 18.64 5.66
N SER A 21 8.81 19.00 6.88
CA SER A 21 8.61 18.05 7.99
C SER A 21 7.13 17.70 8.10
N SER A 22 6.82 16.45 8.46
CA SER A 22 5.47 15.99 8.81
C SER A 22 4.78 16.87 9.86
N PHE A 23 5.55 17.49 10.76
CA PHE A 23 5.04 18.38 11.81
C PHE A 23 4.72 19.80 11.34
N SER A 24 5.14 20.22 10.14
CA SER A 24 4.92 21.59 9.65
C SER A 24 4.43 21.66 8.21
N PHE A 25 4.31 20.52 7.53
CA PHE A 25 3.87 20.48 6.15
C PHE A 25 2.36 20.77 6.05
N ASN A 26 2.02 21.65 5.11
CA ASN A 26 0.64 21.94 4.72
C ASN A 26 0.34 21.29 3.36
N ALA A 27 -0.41 20.20 3.41
CA ALA A 27 -0.87 19.48 2.24
C ALA A 27 -1.96 20.29 1.52
N MET A 28 -1.57 20.90 0.40
CA MET A 28 -2.49 21.60 -0.49
C MET A 28 -3.13 20.61 -1.46
N VAL A 29 -4.35 20.17 -1.15
CA VAL A 29 -5.04 19.09 -1.88
C VAL A 29 -6.31 19.63 -2.53
N SER A 30 -6.46 19.38 -3.84
CA SER A 30 -7.66 19.74 -4.58
C SER A 30 -8.90 18.97 -4.08
N LYS A 31 -10.10 19.54 -4.24
CA LYS A 31 -11.35 18.83 -3.91
C LYS A 31 -11.48 17.50 -4.67
N GLN A 32 -11.00 17.49 -5.91
CA GLN A 32 -10.98 16.31 -6.76
C GLN A 32 -10.07 15.23 -6.17
N ASP A 33 -8.79 15.49 -5.92
CA ASP A 33 -7.85 14.49 -5.41
C ASP A 33 -8.22 14.04 -3.98
N MET A 34 -8.78 14.94 -3.17
CA MET A 34 -9.28 14.62 -1.84
C MET A 34 -10.37 13.53 -1.90
N ALA A 35 -11.38 13.71 -2.74
CA ALA A 35 -12.48 12.76 -2.89
C ALA A 35 -12.09 11.51 -3.73
N ASP A 36 -11.10 11.63 -4.62
CA ASP A 36 -10.69 10.55 -5.53
C ASP A 36 -9.59 9.63 -4.97
N THR A 37 -8.80 10.09 -3.99
CA THR A 37 -7.65 9.32 -3.48
C THR A 37 -7.42 9.42 -1.98
N TYR A 38 -7.43 10.62 -1.39
CA TYR A 38 -7.01 10.78 0.01
C TYR A 38 -8.08 10.37 1.04
N GLN A 39 -9.37 10.52 0.71
CA GLN A 39 -10.48 10.14 1.60
C GLN A 39 -11.02 8.71 1.41
N PRO A 40 -11.10 8.12 0.20
CA PRO A 40 -11.73 6.82 0.00
C PRO A 40 -11.24 5.70 0.92
N PRO A 41 -9.92 5.56 1.24
CA PRO A 41 -9.48 4.51 2.18
C PRO A 41 -10.08 4.67 3.57
N PHE A 42 -10.20 5.90 4.09
CA PHE A 42 -10.79 6.18 5.40
C PHE A 42 -12.31 5.99 5.39
N GLN A 43 -12.97 6.38 4.30
CA GLN A 43 -14.40 6.11 4.12
C GLN A 43 -14.68 4.61 4.19
N SER A 44 -13.97 3.78 3.39
CA SER A 44 -14.14 2.32 3.43
C SER A 44 -13.72 1.73 4.79
N CYS A 45 -12.69 2.25 5.44
CA CYS A 45 -12.28 1.80 6.79
C CYS A 45 -13.41 1.99 7.82
N ILE A 46 -14.22 3.04 7.68
CA ILE A 46 -15.36 3.34 8.55
C ILE A 46 -16.63 2.57 8.12
N GLU A 47 -17.03 2.69 6.85
CA GLU A 47 -18.31 2.15 6.36
C GLU A 47 -18.27 0.63 6.21
N GLU A 48 -17.19 0.09 5.63
CA GLU A 48 -17.02 -1.34 5.35
C GLU A 48 -16.27 -2.03 6.49
N GLY A 49 -15.15 -1.44 6.91
CA GLY A 49 -14.27 -1.97 7.97
C GLY A 49 -14.84 -1.81 9.38
N ARG A 50 -15.83 -0.92 9.56
CA ARG A 50 -16.47 -0.62 10.86
C ARG A 50 -15.46 -0.31 11.97
N ALA A 51 -14.37 0.37 11.61
CA ALA A 51 -13.36 0.78 12.58
C ALA A 51 -13.98 1.65 13.68
N THR A 52 -13.46 1.50 14.89
CA THR A 52 -13.94 2.21 16.09
C THR A 52 -12.96 3.28 16.57
N CYS A 53 -11.84 3.45 15.88
CA CYS A 53 -10.88 4.53 16.08
C CYS A 53 -10.48 5.14 14.74
N LEU A 54 -10.29 6.46 14.74
CA LEU A 54 -9.73 7.22 13.63
C LEU A 54 -8.64 8.13 14.21
N MET A 55 -7.44 8.09 13.65
CA MET A 55 -6.32 8.92 14.10
C MET A 55 -6.14 10.09 13.15
N CYS A 56 -6.25 11.32 13.64
CA CYS A 56 -5.94 12.51 12.85
C CYS A 56 -4.43 12.75 12.77
N SER A 57 -3.94 13.23 11.62
CA SER A 57 -2.50 13.36 11.31
C SER A 57 -1.85 14.62 11.90
N TYR A 58 -0.52 14.69 11.81
CA TYR A 58 0.29 15.86 12.18
C TYR A 58 0.09 17.07 11.26
N ASN A 59 0.04 16.84 9.95
CA ASN A 59 0.11 17.88 8.93
C ASN A 59 -1.12 18.81 8.91
N GLU A 60 -0.97 19.96 8.28
CA GLU A 60 -2.12 20.76 7.85
C GLU A 60 -2.67 20.21 6.53
N VAL A 61 -3.97 20.39 6.33
CA VAL A 61 -4.64 20.14 5.06
C VAL A 61 -5.34 21.44 4.66
N ASN A 62 -4.93 22.01 3.53
CA ASN A 62 -5.46 23.26 3.01
C ASN A 62 -5.46 24.41 4.05
N GLY A 63 -4.39 24.49 4.86
CA GLY A 63 -4.17 25.55 5.85
C GLY A 63 -4.84 25.34 7.22
N MET A 64 -5.34 24.13 7.52
CA MET A 64 -5.85 23.79 8.86
C MET A 64 -5.22 22.49 9.36
N PRO A 65 -4.72 22.42 10.60
CA PRO A 65 -4.21 21.18 11.18
C PRO A 65 -5.28 20.09 11.21
N SER A 66 -4.94 18.87 10.76
CA SER A 66 -5.91 17.77 10.62
C SER A 66 -6.71 17.50 11.90
N CYS A 67 -6.07 17.50 13.07
CA CYS A 67 -6.75 17.28 14.36
C CYS A 67 -7.65 18.45 14.81
N ALA A 68 -7.49 19.64 14.23
CA ALA A 68 -8.35 20.80 14.47
C ALA A 68 -9.29 21.10 13.29
N HIS A 69 -9.29 20.26 12.25
CA HIS A 69 -10.06 20.49 11.03
C HIS A 69 -11.50 19.97 11.18
N HIS A 70 -12.38 20.82 11.69
CA HIS A 70 -13.78 20.48 11.98
C HIS A 70 -14.49 19.76 10.82
N ASP A 71 -14.42 20.29 9.59
CA ASP A 71 -15.15 19.70 8.47
C ASP A 71 -14.66 18.29 8.09
N LEU A 72 -13.36 18.00 8.23
CA LEU A 72 -12.82 16.66 8.01
C LEU A 72 -13.30 15.67 9.08
N LEU A 73 -13.22 16.06 10.36
CA LEU A 73 -13.62 15.18 11.47
C LEU A 73 -15.14 14.98 11.50
N GLN A 74 -15.92 16.01 11.18
CA GLN A 74 -17.37 15.91 11.10
C GLN A 74 -17.85 15.15 9.86
N ARG A 75 -17.12 15.20 8.73
CA ARG A 75 -17.40 14.34 7.57
C ARG A 75 -17.39 12.86 7.97
N ALA A 76 -16.36 12.41 8.69
CA ALA A 76 -16.31 11.03 9.17
C ALA A 76 -17.54 10.65 10.00
N ARG A 77 -18.02 11.53 10.89
CA ARG A 77 -19.18 11.25 11.75
C ARG A 77 -20.53 11.38 11.04
N LYS A 78 -20.71 12.41 10.23
CA LYS A 78 -22.00 12.81 9.65
C LYS A 78 -22.26 12.17 8.29
N GLU A 79 -21.23 12.06 7.46
CA GLU A 79 -21.34 11.54 6.10
C GLU A 79 -21.03 10.05 6.06
N TRP A 80 -19.95 9.60 6.70
CA TRP A 80 -19.54 8.17 6.72
C TRP A 80 -20.11 7.39 7.91
N GLY A 81 -20.82 8.06 8.82
CA GLY A 81 -21.51 7.42 9.93
C GLY A 81 -20.62 6.90 11.06
N PHE A 82 -19.38 7.38 11.20
CA PHE A 82 -18.44 6.96 12.25
C PHE A 82 -19.01 7.10 13.66
N LYS A 83 -18.97 6.01 14.44
CA LYS A 83 -19.49 5.92 15.82
C LYS A 83 -18.41 5.71 16.88
N GLY A 84 -17.15 5.68 16.49
CA GLY A 84 -16.02 5.48 17.38
C GLY A 84 -15.48 6.78 17.99
N TYR A 85 -14.26 6.68 18.52
CA TYR A 85 -13.50 7.82 19.03
C TYR A 85 -12.41 8.28 18.05
N ILE A 86 -12.07 9.56 18.06
CA ILE A 86 -11.00 10.15 17.27
C ILE A 86 -9.81 10.44 18.19
N THR A 87 -8.62 9.95 17.85
CA THR A 87 -7.38 10.22 18.58
C THR A 87 -6.45 11.12 17.79
N SER A 88 -5.63 11.93 18.45
CA SER A 88 -4.46 12.55 17.82
C SER A 88 -3.39 11.51 17.55
N ASP A 89 -2.56 11.78 16.55
CA ASP A 89 -1.19 11.25 16.49
C ASP A 89 -0.33 11.79 17.65
N CYS A 90 0.86 11.23 17.86
CA CYS A 90 1.69 11.41 19.06
C CYS A 90 2.89 12.36 18.82
N ASP A 91 2.82 13.69 18.99
CA ASP A 91 1.88 14.51 19.75
C ASP A 91 1.27 15.64 18.89
N ALA A 92 0.36 15.30 17.98
CA ALA A 92 -0.19 16.23 16.99
C ALA A 92 -0.93 17.44 17.58
N VAL A 93 -1.40 17.36 18.84
CA VAL A 93 -2.01 18.51 19.52
C VAL A 93 -0.96 19.55 19.91
N ALA A 94 0.22 19.10 20.37
CA ALA A 94 1.34 19.97 20.66
C ALA A 94 1.82 20.70 19.39
N VAL A 95 1.97 19.94 18.31
CA VAL A 95 2.44 20.41 16.99
C VAL A 95 1.61 21.61 16.47
N ILE A 96 0.31 21.67 16.75
CA ILE A 96 -0.56 22.81 16.38
C ILE A 96 -0.05 24.16 16.92
N TYR A 97 0.49 24.17 18.14
CA TYR A 97 1.01 25.37 18.79
C TYR A 97 2.54 25.49 18.67
N GLU A 98 3.26 24.39 18.83
CA GLU A 98 4.72 24.37 18.91
C GLU A 98 5.40 24.49 17.54
N ASP A 99 4.81 23.91 16.50
CA ASP A 99 5.43 23.83 15.17
C ASP A 99 4.64 24.61 14.12
N HIS A 100 3.34 24.31 13.94
CA HIS A 100 2.49 25.00 12.97
C HIS A 100 2.27 26.48 13.30
N LYS A 101 2.38 26.86 14.59
CA LYS A 101 2.03 28.22 15.08
C LYS A 101 0.62 28.66 14.68
N TYR A 102 -0.29 27.69 14.53
CA TYR A 102 -1.67 27.93 14.08
C TYR A 102 -2.50 28.67 15.13
N VAL A 103 -2.17 28.48 16.42
CA VAL A 103 -2.81 29.15 17.55
C VAL A 103 -1.81 29.93 18.40
N LYS A 104 -2.31 30.81 19.27
CA LYS A 104 -1.49 31.69 20.12
C LYS A 104 -1.20 31.13 21.51
N SER A 105 -1.93 30.11 21.95
CA SER A 105 -1.69 29.47 23.25
C SER A 105 -2.02 27.97 23.22
N PRO A 106 -1.44 27.16 24.13
CA PRO A 106 -1.78 25.74 24.26
C PRO A 106 -3.28 25.50 24.53
N GLU A 107 -3.95 26.37 25.29
CA GLU A 107 -5.40 26.26 25.56
C GLU A 107 -6.24 26.47 24.29
N ASP A 108 -5.78 27.31 23.35
CA ASP A 108 -6.44 27.45 22.04
C ASP A 108 -6.29 26.18 21.20
N ALA A 109 -5.13 25.51 21.26
CA ALA A 109 -4.93 24.22 20.59
C ALA A 109 -5.89 23.17 21.15
N VAL A 110 -5.96 23.02 22.48
CA VAL A 110 -6.90 22.12 23.15
C VAL A 110 -8.35 22.45 22.79
N ALA A 111 -8.72 23.73 22.82
CA ALA A 111 -10.08 24.14 22.48
C ALA A 111 -10.45 23.80 21.03
N ASN A 112 -9.54 24.04 20.09
CA ASN A 112 -9.77 23.79 18.67
C ASN A 112 -9.93 22.30 18.38
N VAL A 113 -9.05 21.43 18.89
CA VAL A 113 -9.11 19.99 18.61
C VAL A 113 -10.36 19.34 19.23
N ILE A 114 -10.69 19.71 20.47
CA ILE A 114 -11.91 19.21 21.11
C ILE A 114 -13.12 19.70 20.31
N LYS A 115 -13.25 20.98 19.98
CA LYS A 115 -14.41 21.47 19.22
C LYS A 115 -14.53 20.89 17.81
N ALA A 116 -13.41 20.59 17.16
CA ALA A 116 -13.40 19.94 15.86
C ALA A 116 -13.99 18.52 15.91
N GLY A 117 -13.84 17.83 17.04
CA GLY A 117 -14.39 16.50 17.29
C GLY A 117 -13.37 15.42 17.61
N MET A 118 -12.12 15.80 17.89
CA MET A 118 -11.12 14.91 18.49
C MET A 118 -11.52 14.57 19.93
N ASP A 119 -11.34 13.32 20.32
CA ASP A 119 -11.76 12.80 21.62
C ASP A 119 -10.58 12.50 22.55
N ILE A 120 -9.46 12.02 22.01
CA ILE A 120 -8.28 11.60 22.77
C ILE A 120 -7.01 12.24 22.21
N ASN A 121 -6.10 12.61 23.10
CA ASN A 121 -4.76 13.08 22.74
C ASN A 121 -3.76 11.99 23.09
N CYS A 122 -3.08 11.47 22.07
CA CYS A 122 -1.82 10.77 22.27
C CYS A 122 -0.76 11.82 22.61
N GLY A 123 -0.55 12.07 23.89
CA GLY A 123 0.30 13.16 24.35
C GLY A 123 -0.17 13.69 25.69
N THR A 124 0.27 14.90 26.03
CA THR A 124 -0.01 15.49 27.36
C THR A 124 -0.77 16.81 27.31
N TYR A 125 -1.04 17.34 26.11
CA TYR A 125 -1.65 18.66 25.95
C TYR A 125 -3.06 18.75 26.54
N LEU A 126 -3.91 17.76 26.29
CA LEU A 126 -5.26 17.74 26.88
C LEU A 126 -5.19 17.62 28.41
N SER A 127 -4.32 16.77 28.97
CA SER A 127 -4.24 16.60 30.42
C SER A 127 -3.69 17.85 31.12
N GLN A 128 -2.82 18.61 30.48
CA GLN A 128 -2.24 19.84 31.04
C GLN A 128 -3.15 21.07 30.90
N TYR A 129 -3.79 21.27 29.74
CA TYR A 129 -4.39 22.57 29.39
C TYR A 129 -5.92 22.58 29.34
N THR A 130 -6.61 21.43 29.41
CA THR A 130 -8.09 21.38 29.33
C THR A 130 -8.77 22.18 30.44
N GLN A 131 -8.28 22.08 31.69
CA GLN A 131 -8.88 22.81 32.81
C GLN A 131 -8.77 24.33 32.63
N LEU A 132 -7.63 24.82 32.12
CA LEU A 132 -7.43 26.24 31.84
C LEU A 132 -8.30 26.70 30.67
N ALA A 133 -8.40 25.90 29.60
CA ALA A 133 -9.29 26.18 28.47
C ALA A 133 -10.76 26.31 28.92
N LEU A 134 -11.22 25.43 29.82
CA LEU A 134 -12.55 25.47 30.42
C LEU A 134 -12.73 26.74 31.28
N GLY A 135 -11.77 27.04 32.16
CA GLY A 135 -11.80 28.23 33.01
C GLY A 135 -11.78 29.55 32.24
N GLN A 136 -11.19 29.56 31.05
CA GLN A 136 -11.19 30.70 30.11
C GLN A 136 -12.46 30.77 29.24
N GLY A 137 -13.39 29.81 29.36
CA GLY A 137 -14.59 29.72 28.53
C GLY A 137 -14.32 29.34 27.07
N LYS A 138 -13.13 28.81 26.77
CA LYS A 138 -12.75 28.39 25.40
C LYS A 138 -13.41 27.08 24.99
N ILE A 139 -13.79 26.24 25.95
CA ILE A 139 -14.60 25.01 25.78
C ILE A 139 -15.67 24.95 26.86
N GLN A 140 -16.66 24.08 26.69
CA GLN A 140 -17.69 23.80 27.68
C GLN A 140 -17.56 22.36 28.21
N GLU A 141 -18.20 22.06 29.34
CA GLU A 141 -18.17 20.72 29.92
C GLU A 141 -18.79 19.67 28.97
N GLU A 142 -19.78 20.08 28.18
CA GLU A 142 -20.42 19.27 27.14
C GLU A 142 -19.43 18.81 26.05
N ASP A 143 -18.44 19.65 25.72
CA ASP A 143 -17.39 19.30 24.75
C ASP A 143 -16.54 18.13 25.26
N ILE A 144 -16.21 18.14 26.56
CA ILE A 144 -15.46 17.09 27.25
C ILE A 144 -16.31 15.83 27.39
N ASN A 145 -17.58 15.99 27.79
CA ASN A 145 -18.53 14.89 27.97
C ASN A 145 -18.73 14.10 26.68
N ARG A 146 -18.79 14.78 25.53
CA ARG A 146 -18.84 14.11 24.22
C ARG A 146 -17.60 13.24 23.97
N ALA A 147 -16.41 13.79 24.19
CA ALA A 147 -15.14 13.09 23.99
C ALA A 147 -15.04 11.82 24.86
N VAL A 148 -15.34 11.97 26.16
CA VAL A 148 -15.35 10.85 27.11
C VAL A 148 -16.40 9.82 26.73
N SER A 149 -17.61 10.26 26.36
CA SER A 149 -18.70 9.35 25.95
C SER A 149 -18.31 8.50 24.73
N ASN A 150 -17.66 9.08 23.73
CA ASN A 150 -17.20 8.35 22.55
C ASN A 150 -16.17 7.26 22.91
N LEU A 151 -15.16 7.60 23.72
CA LEU A 151 -14.16 6.62 24.17
C LEU A 151 -14.80 5.51 25.01
N PHE A 152 -15.58 5.87 26.02
CA PHE A 152 -16.19 4.90 26.93
C PHE A 152 -17.23 4.02 26.24
N SER A 153 -17.93 4.53 25.22
CA SER A 153 -18.82 3.69 24.39
C SER A 153 -18.04 2.54 23.73
N VAL A 154 -16.85 2.82 23.19
CA VAL A 154 -15.99 1.77 22.62
C VAL A 154 -15.44 0.84 23.70
N GLN A 155 -15.02 1.35 24.86
CA GLN A 155 -14.55 0.51 25.96
C GLN A 155 -15.64 -0.43 26.51
N LEU A 156 -16.88 0.05 26.59
CA LEU A 156 -18.06 -0.75 26.95
C LEU A 156 -18.32 -1.84 25.91
N LEU A 157 -18.24 -1.51 24.61
CA LEU A 157 -18.36 -2.49 23.53
C LEU A 157 -17.28 -3.58 23.59
N LEU A 158 -16.06 -3.21 23.98
CA LEU A 158 -14.96 -4.16 24.20
C LEU A 158 -15.14 -5.01 25.47
N GLY A 159 -16.12 -4.71 26.31
CA GLY A 159 -16.44 -5.46 27.52
C GLY A 159 -15.51 -5.18 28.70
N LEU A 160 -14.77 -4.05 28.69
CA LEU A 160 -13.82 -3.70 29.77
C LEU A 160 -14.51 -3.51 31.14
N PHE A 161 -15.83 -3.33 31.15
CA PHE A 161 -16.63 -3.15 32.36
C PHE A 161 -17.53 -4.36 32.68
N ASN A 162 -17.34 -5.50 32.01
CA ASN A 162 -18.17 -6.70 32.18
C ASN A 162 -17.71 -7.60 33.35
N GLY A 163 -16.97 -7.05 34.31
CA GLY A 163 -16.42 -7.80 35.44
C GLY A 163 -15.04 -8.41 35.15
N ASP A 164 -14.79 -9.61 35.65
CA ASP A 164 -13.52 -10.31 35.53
C ASP A 164 -13.21 -10.68 34.06
N PRO A 165 -12.17 -10.09 33.43
CA PRO A 165 -11.83 -10.38 32.04
C PRO A 165 -11.53 -11.85 31.76
N ALA A 166 -11.05 -12.60 32.77
CA ALA A 166 -10.78 -14.04 32.64
C ALA A 166 -12.06 -14.87 32.42
N LYS A 167 -13.23 -14.32 32.78
CA LYS A 167 -14.55 -14.95 32.55
C LYS A 167 -15.22 -14.50 31.25
N GLY A 168 -14.61 -13.56 30.53
CA GLY A 168 -15.14 -13.06 29.26
C GLY A 168 -14.83 -13.98 28.08
N ASN A 169 -15.39 -13.64 26.91
CA ASN A 169 -15.25 -14.43 25.66
C ASN A 169 -13.79 -14.65 25.21
N TYR A 170 -12.85 -13.85 25.69
CA TYR A 170 -11.43 -13.90 25.34
C TYR A 170 -10.54 -14.20 26.55
N GLY A 171 -11.12 -14.51 27.72
CA GLY A 171 -10.39 -14.66 28.98
C GLY A 171 -9.48 -15.89 29.05
N ASN A 172 -9.68 -16.85 28.16
CA ASN A 172 -8.85 -18.05 28.04
C ASN A 172 -7.61 -17.85 27.13
N LEU A 173 -7.47 -16.70 26.46
CA LEU A 173 -6.29 -16.44 25.64
C LEU A 173 -5.09 -16.13 26.53
N GLY A 174 -3.99 -16.85 26.29
CA GLY A 174 -2.79 -16.80 27.11
C GLY A 174 -1.50 -16.76 26.29
N ARG A 175 -0.39 -17.11 26.95
CA ARG A 175 0.94 -17.12 26.34
C ARG A 175 1.08 -18.25 25.32
N GLU A 176 0.40 -19.35 25.55
CA GLU A 176 0.32 -20.54 24.71
C GLU A 176 -0.36 -20.28 23.36
N ASP A 177 -1.21 -19.25 23.27
CA ASP A 177 -1.84 -18.80 22.03
C ASP A 177 -0.94 -17.84 21.23
N VAL A 178 0.18 -17.40 21.81
CA VAL A 178 1.19 -16.59 21.12
C VAL A 178 2.23 -17.51 20.49
N CYS A 179 2.70 -17.17 19.28
CA CYS A 179 3.73 -17.95 18.57
C CYS A 179 3.36 -19.43 18.29
N THR A 180 2.07 -19.77 18.17
CA THR A 180 1.64 -21.12 17.80
C THR A 180 2.20 -21.53 16.43
N LEU A 181 2.20 -22.84 16.14
CA LEU A 181 2.60 -23.32 14.81
C LEU A 181 1.72 -22.72 13.72
N GLU A 182 0.43 -22.54 13.97
CA GLU A 182 -0.50 -21.91 13.03
C GLU A 182 -0.11 -20.46 12.74
N HIS A 183 0.18 -19.64 13.75
CA HIS A 183 0.61 -18.26 13.56
C HIS A 183 1.93 -18.14 12.79
N ARG A 184 2.90 -19.02 13.10
CA ARG A 184 4.19 -19.05 12.38
C ARG A 184 4.02 -19.51 10.93
N ASN A 185 3.13 -20.48 10.68
CA ASN A 185 2.81 -20.91 9.32
C ASN A 185 2.07 -19.81 8.54
N LEU A 186 1.20 -19.04 9.18
CA LEU A 186 0.54 -17.88 8.57
C LEU A 186 1.56 -16.80 8.20
N ALA A 187 2.55 -16.52 9.07
CA ALA A 187 3.64 -15.59 8.75
C ALA A 187 4.48 -16.08 7.56
N LEU A 188 4.81 -17.37 7.52
CA LEU A 188 5.52 -17.99 6.39
C LEU A 188 4.71 -17.91 5.09
N ASP A 189 3.41 -18.22 5.15
CA ASP A 189 2.52 -18.15 4.01
C ASP A 189 2.38 -16.71 3.50
N ALA A 190 2.22 -15.73 4.39
CA ALA A 190 2.21 -14.31 4.02
C ALA A 190 3.50 -13.88 3.32
N ALA A 191 4.67 -14.27 3.85
CA ALA A 191 5.97 -13.99 3.24
C ALA A 191 6.10 -14.63 1.86
N ARG A 192 5.78 -15.93 1.72
CA ARG A 192 5.78 -16.65 0.42
C ARG A 192 4.89 -15.95 -0.59
N GLN A 193 3.66 -15.64 -0.19
CA GLN A 193 2.67 -15.00 -1.05
C GLN A 193 3.07 -13.58 -1.46
N GLY A 194 3.81 -12.85 -0.61
CA GLY A 194 4.28 -11.50 -0.86
C GLY A 194 5.48 -11.38 -1.80
N ILE A 195 6.28 -12.43 -1.98
CA ILE A 195 7.45 -12.40 -2.86
C ILE A 195 7.04 -12.12 -4.31
N VAL A 196 7.67 -11.11 -4.91
CA VAL A 196 7.46 -10.72 -6.31
C VAL A 196 8.68 -11.10 -7.14
N LEU A 197 8.49 -11.99 -8.11
CA LEU A 197 9.50 -12.32 -9.11
C LEU A 197 9.48 -11.26 -10.20
N LEU A 198 10.52 -10.43 -10.28
CA LEU A 198 10.60 -9.31 -11.22
C LEU A 198 11.26 -9.71 -12.54
N LYS A 199 12.20 -10.65 -12.49
CA LYS A 199 12.96 -11.15 -13.64
C LYS A 199 13.29 -12.63 -13.41
N ASN A 200 13.20 -13.44 -14.47
CA ASN A 200 13.64 -14.83 -14.46
C ASN A 200 14.05 -15.31 -15.86
N GLU A 201 15.23 -14.92 -16.31
CA GLU A 201 15.76 -15.30 -17.62
C GLU A 201 16.15 -16.77 -17.68
N ASN A 202 15.86 -17.41 -18.82
CA ASN A 202 16.18 -18.81 -19.11
C ASN A 202 15.67 -19.80 -18.04
N ASN A 203 14.61 -19.43 -17.31
CA ASN A 203 14.08 -20.20 -16.18
C ASN A 203 15.18 -20.55 -15.16
N LEU A 204 16.07 -19.59 -14.84
CA LEU A 204 17.14 -19.78 -13.85
C LEU A 204 16.60 -20.29 -12.51
N LEU A 205 15.53 -19.67 -12.02
CA LEU A 205 14.79 -20.16 -10.87
C LEU A 205 13.56 -20.98 -11.32
N PRO A 206 13.19 -22.05 -10.58
CA PRO A 206 13.85 -22.52 -9.35
C PRO A 206 15.16 -23.29 -9.60
N LEU A 207 16.08 -23.26 -8.63
CA LEU A 207 17.34 -24.00 -8.68
C LEU A 207 17.14 -25.49 -8.46
N ASN A 208 17.79 -26.30 -9.30
CA ASN A 208 17.83 -27.75 -9.14
C ASN A 208 18.98 -28.17 -8.21
N ARG A 209 18.63 -28.74 -7.04
CA ARG A 209 19.59 -29.24 -6.03
C ARG A 209 20.51 -30.37 -6.51
N MET A 210 20.19 -31.03 -7.62
CA MET A 210 21.09 -32.02 -8.23
C MET A 210 22.16 -31.38 -9.11
N ALA A 211 21.93 -30.16 -9.61
CA ALA A 211 22.83 -29.44 -10.51
C ALA A 211 23.64 -28.35 -9.81
N VAL A 212 23.07 -27.73 -8.77
CA VAL A 212 23.72 -26.73 -7.93
C VAL A 212 24.03 -27.39 -6.59
N THR A 213 25.29 -27.40 -6.17
CA THR A 213 25.73 -28.02 -4.90
C THR A 213 26.32 -27.03 -3.90
N SER A 214 26.52 -25.78 -4.33
CA SER A 214 27.01 -24.69 -3.48
C SER A 214 26.45 -23.32 -3.88
N LEU A 215 26.21 -22.46 -2.89
CA LEU A 215 25.80 -21.06 -3.08
C LEU A 215 26.81 -20.08 -2.48
N ALA A 216 27.09 -19.01 -3.21
CA ALA A 216 27.69 -17.80 -2.65
C ALA A 216 26.57 -16.82 -2.31
N ILE A 217 26.43 -16.48 -1.02
CA ILE A 217 25.43 -15.54 -0.52
C ILE A 217 26.17 -14.25 -0.16
N ILE A 218 25.85 -13.17 -0.87
CA ILE A 218 26.57 -11.91 -0.79
C ILE A 218 25.62 -10.80 -0.37
N GLY A 219 26.01 -9.95 0.55
CA GLY A 219 25.27 -8.73 0.87
C GLY A 219 25.08 -8.49 2.37
N PRO A 220 25.02 -7.21 2.80
CA PRO A 220 25.06 -6.83 4.21
C PRO A 220 23.85 -7.33 5.02
N SER A 221 22.70 -7.49 4.35
CA SER A 221 21.45 -7.92 4.98
C SER A 221 21.21 -9.43 4.92
N ALA A 222 22.07 -10.19 4.23
CA ALA A 222 21.78 -11.61 3.98
C ALA A 222 21.82 -12.46 5.26
N ASN A 223 22.69 -12.12 6.21
CA ASN A 223 22.90 -12.86 7.46
C ASN A 223 22.36 -12.11 8.69
N SER A 224 21.29 -11.33 8.53
CA SER A 224 20.61 -10.64 9.63
C SER A 224 19.10 -10.82 9.53
N SER A 225 18.49 -11.37 10.57
CA SER A 225 17.03 -11.54 10.64
C SER A 225 16.32 -10.33 11.24
N SER A 226 17.05 -9.44 11.94
CA SER A 226 16.47 -8.23 12.54
C SER A 226 16.03 -7.19 11.51
N GLN A 227 16.56 -7.26 10.29
CA GLN A 227 16.23 -6.34 9.20
C GLN A 227 14.99 -6.77 8.40
N LEU A 228 14.43 -7.95 8.68
CA LEU A 228 13.31 -8.50 7.91
C LEU A 228 11.93 -7.96 8.35
N GLY A 229 11.84 -7.32 9.52
CA GLY A 229 10.57 -6.89 10.11
C GLY A 229 10.01 -5.55 9.61
N GLY A 230 10.87 -4.63 9.17
CA GLY A 230 10.48 -3.23 8.98
C GLY A 230 10.30 -2.51 10.33
N ASP A 231 9.57 -1.39 10.34
CA ASP A 231 9.28 -0.63 11.57
C ASP A 231 8.08 -1.25 12.34
N TYR A 232 7.66 -0.60 13.45
CA TYR A 232 6.52 -1.01 14.30
C TYR A 232 6.46 -2.52 14.62
N THR A 233 7.61 -3.18 14.69
CA THR A 233 7.74 -4.63 14.83
C THR A 233 8.14 -5.01 16.26
N GLY A 234 7.46 -6.01 16.83
CA GLY A 234 7.78 -6.58 18.13
C GLY A 234 8.93 -7.59 18.08
N VAL A 235 9.18 -8.32 19.18
CA VAL A 235 10.17 -9.40 19.20
C VAL A 235 9.61 -10.62 18.45
N PRO A 236 10.23 -11.07 17.35
CA PRO A 236 9.75 -12.22 16.57
C PRO A 236 9.90 -13.53 17.34
N CYS A 237 9.06 -14.52 17.02
CA CYS A 237 9.02 -15.80 17.72
C CYS A 237 10.20 -16.70 17.36
N ASN A 238 10.51 -16.81 16.06
CA ASN A 238 11.62 -17.63 15.55
C ASN A 238 12.18 -17.05 14.24
N PRO A 239 12.89 -15.91 14.31
CA PRO A 239 13.35 -15.22 13.11
C PRO A 239 14.46 -15.99 12.40
N THR A 240 14.34 -16.15 11.08
CA THR A 240 15.32 -16.84 10.22
C THR A 240 15.86 -15.88 9.17
N SER A 241 17.18 -15.66 9.12
CA SER A 241 17.82 -14.85 8.09
C SER A 241 17.82 -15.54 6.72
N ILE A 242 18.07 -14.78 5.65
CA ILE A 242 18.15 -15.32 4.28
C ILE A 242 19.27 -16.36 4.17
N PHE A 243 20.42 -16.08 4.80
CA PHE A 243 21.56 -16.99 4.86
C PHE A 243 21.19 -18.32 5.53
N GLU A 244 20.58 -18.27 6.72
CA GLU A 244 20.17 -19.47 7.47
C GLU A 244 19.14 -20.29 6.68
N GLY A 245 18.13 -19.62 6.10
CA GLY A 245 17.12 -20.28 5.27
C GLY A 245 17.73 -21.03 4.09
N LEU A 246 18.66 -20.42 3.36
CA LEU A 246 19.35 -21.05 2.22
C LEU A 246 20.35 -22.14 2.67
N GLN A 247 21.01 -21.95 3.82
CA GLN A 247 21.96 -22.91 4.38
C GLN A 247 21.29 -24.24 4.72
N HIS A 248 20.00 -24.25 5.08
CA HIS A 248 19.25 -25.49 5.31
C HIS A 248 19.09 -26.36 4.06
N TYR A 249 19.17 -25.78 2.86
CA TYR A 249 18.99 -26.53 1.61
C TYR A 249 20.30 -27.05 1.04
N ILE A 250 21.39 -26.30 1.21
CA ILE A 250 22.64 -26.55 0.49
C ILE A 250 23.84 -25.91 1.20
N LYS A 251 25.06 -26.33 0.82
CA LYS A 251 26.29 -25.71 1.31
C LYS A 251 26.35 -24.24 0.86
N THR A 252 26.50 -23.33 1.80
CA THR A 252 26.58 -21.88 1.56
C THR A 252 27.90 -21.30 2.04
N ASN A 253 28.43 -20.34 1.28
CA ASN A 253 29.47 -19.43 1.73
C ASN A 253 28.89 -18.02 1.80
N TYR A 254 29.25 -17.24 2.82
CA TYR A 254 28.74 -15.89 3.02
C TYR A 254 29.86 -14.85 2.92
N ALA A 255 29.59 -13.75 2.24
CA ALA A 255 30.40 -12.54 2.31
C ALA A 255 29.49 -11.31 2.37
N SER A 256 29.70 -10.45 3.37
CA SER A 256 28.89 -9.24 3.52
C SER A 256 29.01 -8.29 2.33
N GLY A 257 30.20 -8.20 1.72
CA GLY A 257 30.52 -7.26 0.64
C GLY A 257 30.62 -5.80 1.14
N CYS A 258 29.54 -5.29 1.70
CA CYS A 258 29.44 -4.02 2.41
C CYS A 258 29.40 -4.26 3.94
N GLY A 259 29.69 -3.23 4.75
CA GLY A 259 29.57 -3.33 6.21
C GLY A 259 28.13 -3.30 6.72
N ASP A 260 27.27 -2.56 6.03
CA ASP A 260 25.85 -2.38 6.31
C ASP A 260 25.12 -1.99 5.00
N THR A 261 23.83 -1.71 5.10
CA THR A 261 22.97 -1.29 3.98
C THR A 261 23.43 0.02 3.34
N ARG A 262 24.03 0.96 4.10
CA ARG A 262 24.53 2.23 3.54
C ARG A 262 25.68 2.01 2.57
N CYS A 263 26.48 0.96 2.81
CA CYS A 263 27.56 0.52 1.93
C CYS A 263 28.55 1.65 1.55
N ASP A 264 29.11 2.33 2.55
CA ASP A 264 30.04 3.45 2.38
C ASP A 264 31.45 3.05 1.92
N SER A 265 31.74 1.74 1.81
CA SER A 265 33.09 1.21 1.59
C SER A 265 33.08 -0.07 0.78
N SER A 266 34.11 -0.26 -0.06
CA SER A 266 34.32 -1.44 -0.90
C SER A 266 35.25 -2.50 -0.30
N LYS A 267 35.65 -2.36 0.97
CA LYS A 267 36.63 -3.26 1.63
C LYS A 267 36.27 -4.75 1.54
N GLY A 268 34.98 -5.10 1.57
CA GLY A 268 34.52 -6.49 1.50
C GLY A 268 34.32 -7.04 0.08
N PHE A 269 34.53 -6.23 -0.96
CA PHE A 269 34.22 -6.63 -2.35
C PHE A 269 35.13 -7.75 -2.84
N ALA A 270 36.40 -7.74 -2.46
CA ALA A 270 37.36 -8.76 -2.90
C ALA A 270 36.92 -10.17 -2.45
N GLU A 271 36.40 -10.29 -1.23
CA GLU A 271 35.90 -11.55 -0.69
C GLU A 271 34.59 -11.97 -1.36
N ALA A 272 33.66 -11.03 -1.55
CA ALA A 272 32.42 -11.27 -2.29
C ALA A 272 32.68 -11.78 -3.72
N VAL A 273 33.61 -11.14 -4.43
CA VAL A 273 34.05 -11.56 -5.76
C VAL A 273 34.69 -12.96 -5.71
N ARG A 274 35.54 -13.25 -4.72
CA ARG A 274 36.19 -14.55 -4.58
C ARG A 274 35.17 -15.67 -4.43
N ILE A 275 34.24 -15.56 -3.48
CA ILE A 275 33.25 -16.62 -3.24
C ILE A 275 32.28 -16.77 -4.44
N SER A 276 32.00 -15.69 -5.17
CA SER A 276 31.13 -15.73 -6.35
C SER A 276 31.69 -16.54 -7.53
N ARG A 277 33.01 -16.74 -7.56
CA ARG A 277 33.71 -17.56 -8.57
C ARG A 277 33.76 -19.03 -8.19
N GLU A 278 33.68 -19.33 -6.90
CA GLU A 278 33.85 -20.68 -6.36
C GLU A 278 32.53 -21.46 -6.25
N ALA A 279 31.39 -20.75 -6.20
CA ALA A 279 30.07 -21.36 -6.05
C ALA A 279 29.39 -21.71 -7.37
N ASP A 280 28.50 -22.70 -7.32
CA ASP A 280 27.71 -23.14 -8.48
C ASP A 280 26.62 -22.15 -8.87
N ALA A 281 26.10 -21.38 -7.90
CA ALA A 281 25.22 -20.25 -8.11
C ALA A 281 25.46 -19.13 -7.08
N VAL A 282 25.07 -17.91 -7.45
CA VAL A 282 25.36 -16.69 -6.68
C VAL A 282 24.05 -15.97 -6.35
N VAL A 283 23.85 -15.70 -5.06
CA VAL A 283 22.76 -14.90 -4.52
C VAL A 283 23.33 -13.59 -3.99
N VAL A 284 22.86 -12.47 -4.50
CA VAL A 284 23.20 -11.14 -3.97
C VAL A 284 21.96 -10.54 -3.30
N VAL A 285 22.06 -10.21 -2.02
CA VAL A 285 21.03 -9.54 -1.24
C VAL A 285 21.40 -8.06 -1.15
N ALA A 286 20.53 -7.21 -1.65
CA ALA A 286 20.67 -5.77 -1.70
C ALA A 286 19.33 -5.10 -1.33
N GLY A 287 19.31 -3.78 -1.22
CA GLY A 287 18.07 -3.04 -1.02
C GLY A 287 18.17 -1.98 0.06
N LEU A 288 17.06 -1.78 0.75
CA LEU A 288 16.84 -0.78 1.78
C LEU A 288 16.65 -1.44 3.15
N ASP A 289 16.76 -0.61 4.18
CA ASP A 289 16.35 -0.88 5.55
C ASP A 289 15.87 0.43 6.21
N LEU A 290 15.54 0.38 7.50
CA LEU A 290 15.11 1.55 8.26
C LEU A 290 16.18 2.66 8.39
N SER A 291 17.43 2.40 8.00
CA SER A 291 18.42 3.49 7.89
C SER A 291 18.17 4.39 6.69
N GLN A 292 17.35 3.93 5.72
CA GLN A 292 17.01 4.63 4.48
C GLN A 292 15.57 5.14 4.48
N GLU A 293 14.62 4.35 4.96
CA GLU A 293 13.18 4.65 4.93
C GLU A 293 12.53 4.28 6.29
N ASP A 294 12.11 5.28 7.05
CA ASP A 294 11.60 5.10 8.42
C ASP A 294 10.72 6.29 8.80
N GLU A 295 10.01 6.21 9.93
CA GLU A 295 9.29 7.34 10.50
C GLU A 295 10.26 8.52 10.73
N GLY A 296 9.88 9.72 10.29
CA GLY A 296 10.74 10.90 10.31
C GLY A 296 11.89 10.88 9.28
N ARG A 297 11.92 9.92 8.34
CA ARG A 297 12.97 9.78 7.32
C ARG A 297 12.41 9.38 5.96
N ASP A 298 12.25 10.39 5.10
CA ASP A 298 12.09 10.16 3.66
C ASP A 298 13.42 9.91 2.97
N ARG A 299 13.36 9.14 1.89
CA ARG A 299 14.49 8.98 0.96
C ARG A 299 14.63 10.20 0.05
N ALA A 300 15.88 10.50 -0.31
CA ALA A 300 16.22 11.53 -1.29
C ALA A 300 16.58 10.96 -2.68
N SER A 301 16.62 9.63 -2.81
CA SER A 301 16.95 8.91 -4.03
C SER A 301 16.18 7.58 -4.08
N LEU A 302 15.84 7.13 -5.28
CA LEU A 302 15.28 5.82 -5.57
C LEU A 302 16.37 4.78 -5.87
N LEU A 303 17.63 5.17 -6.01
CA LEU A 303 18.73 4.24 -6.23
C LEU A 303 19.02 3.37 -4.98
N LEU A 304 19.74 2.27 -5.20
CA LEU A 304 20.34 1.51 -4.10
C LEU A 304 21.36 2.37 -3.35
N PRO A 305 21.40 2.34 -2.02
CA PRO A 305 22.26 3.22 -1.23
C PRO A 305 23.75 2.88 -1.37
N GLY A 306 24.57 3.92 -1.30
CA GLY A 306 26.03 3.88 -1.39
C GLY A 306 26.55 3.03 -2.54
N ARG A 307 27.44 2.08 -2.23
CA ARG A 307 28.15 1.27 -3.22
C ARG A 307 27.50 -0.09 -3.51
N GLN A 308 26.23 -0.30 -3.17
CA GLN A 308 25.57 -1.58 -3.45
C GLN A 308 25.51 -1.88 -4.96
N MET A 309 25.30 -0.87 -5.82
CA MET A 309 25.36 -1.05 -7.28
C MET A 309 26.77 -1.47 -7.75
N ASP A 310 27.83 -0.89 -7.17
CA ASP A 310 29.20 -1.28 -7.47
C ASP A 310 29.48 -2.74 -7.06
N LEU A 311 28.97 -3.17 -5.90
CA LEU A 311 29.10 -4.56 -5.45
C LEU A 311 28.43 -5.52 -6.43
N ILE A 312 27.18 -5.24 -6.82
CA ILE A 312 26.43 -6.04 -7.79
C ILE A 312 27.18 -6.08 -9.13
N SER A 313 27.72 -4.94 -9.57
CA SER A 313 28.51 -4.86 -10.81
C SER A 313 29.80 -5.67 -10.72
N ALA A 314 30.54 -5.59 -9.61
CA ALA A 314 31.78 -6.34 -9.41
C ALA A 314 31.54 -7.85 -9.40
N VAL A 315 30.49 -8.30 -8.70
CA VAL A 315 30.10 -9.72 -8.64
C VAL A 315 29.59 -10.21 -10.00
N SER A 316 28.74 -9.45 -10.68
CA SER A 316 28.20 -9.83 -12.02
C SER A 316 29.26 -9.88 -13.11
N THR A 317 30.29 -9.04 -13.02
CA THR A 317 31.43 -9.07 -13.93
C THR A 317 32.33 -10.27 -13.66
N ALA A 318 32.53 -10.62 -12.39
CA ALA A 318 33.47 -11.66 -11.99
C ALA A 318 32.90 -13.07 -11.98
N SER A 319 31.60 -13.24 -11.75
CA SER A 319 30.96 -14.56 -11.73
C SER A 319 30.76 -15.08 -13.15
N GLU A 320 31.05 -16.35 -13.35
CA GLU A 320 30.74 -17.06 -14.60
C GLU A 320 29.27 -17.52 -14.66
N LYS A 321 28.58 -17.49 -13.52
CA LYS A 321 27.20 -17.95 -13.35
C LYS A 321 26.24 -16.75 -13.33
N PRO A 322 24.99 -16.92 -13.81
CA PRO A 322 23.95 -15.92 -13.60
C PRO A 322 23.68 -15.67 -12.11
N ILE A 323 23.42 -14.41 -11.76
CA ILE A 323 23.14 -13.95 -10.41
C ILE A 323 21.63 -13.96 -10.13
N ILE A 324 21.28 -14.37 -8.91
CA ILE A 324 19.97 -14.16 -8.30
C ILE A 324 20.07 -12.93 -7.40
N LEU A 325 19.42 -11.83 -7.77
CA LEU A 325 19.36 -10.61 -6.99
C LEU A 325 18.10 -10.61 -6.11
N ILE A 326 18.26 -10.42 -4.82
CA ILE A 326 17.18 -10.30 -3.84
C ILE A 326 17.17 -8.87 -3.32
N LEU A 327 16.00 -8.22 -3.36
CA LEU A 327 15.79 -6.84 -2.96
C LEU A 327 14.90 -6.75 -1.72
N LEU A 328 15.47 -6.23 -0.64
CA LEU A 328 14.78 -5.81 0.58
C LEU A 328 14.33 -4.34 0.48
N GLY A 329 13.31 -3.97 1.26
CA GLY A 329 12.80 -2.59 1.34
C GLY A 329 11.33 -2.49 0.94
N GLY A 330 10.60 -1.59 1.58
CA GLY A 330 9.20 -1.30 1.29
C GLY A 330 9.02 -0.39 0.07
N GLY A 331 9.84 0.67 -0.05
CA GLY A 331 9.75 1.62 -1.15
C GLY A 331 10.28 1.08 -2.49
N PRO A 332 9.95 1.75 -3.61
CA PRO A 332 10.44 1.36 -4.93
C PRO A 332 11.94 1.65 -5.08
N ILE A 333 12.64 0.84 -5.87
CA ILE A 333 14.09 0.99 -6.10
C ILE A 333 14.34 1.05 -7.61
N ASP A 334 15.02 2.09 -8.09
CA ASP A 334 15.48 2.11 -9.48
C ASP A 334 16.63 1.13 -9.68
N ILE A 335 16.25 -0.04 -10.20
CA ILE A 335 17.16 -1.13 -10.58
C ILE A 335 17.24 -1.28 -12.11
N SER A 336 17.03 -0.21 -12.87
CA SER A 336 17.09 -0.26 -14.34
C SER A 336 18.39 -0.90 -14.85
N PHE A 337 19.52 -0.62 -14.19
CA PHE A 337 20.81 -1.23 -14.49
C PHE A 337 20.79 -2.77 -14.35
N ALA A 338 20.09 -3.30 -13.34
CA ALA A 338 20.03 -4.73 -13.08
C ALA A 338 19.02 -5.43 -13.99
N LYS A 339 17.91 -4.76 -14.29
CA LYS A 339 16.86 -5.27 -15.19
C LYS A 339 17.43 -5.65 -16.55
N VAL A 340 18.28 -4.80 -17.14
CA VAL A 340 18.87 -5.03 -18.48
C VAL A 340 20.16 -5.84 -18.48
N ASN A 341 20.75 -6.13 -17.30
CA ASN A 341 22.00 -6.86 -17.22
C ASN A 341 21.77 -8.37 -17.42
N PRO A 342 22.34 -9.01 -18.47
CA PRO A 342 22.13 -10.43 -18.75
C PRO A 342 22.85 -11.35 -17.76
N ARG A 343 23.77 -10.83 -16.94
CA ARG A 343 24.40 -11.57 -15.84
C ARG A 343 23.52 -11.66 -14.61
N ILE A 344 22.47 -10.85 -14.52
CA ILE A 344 21.47 -10.94 -13.45
C ILE A 344 20.29 -11.72 -14.04
N GLY A 345 20.28 -13.02 -13.79
CA GLY A 345 19.31 -13.93 -14.37
C GLY A 345 17.96 -13.88 -13.67
N SER A 346 17.94 -13.66 -12.36
CA SER A 346 16.69 -13.53 -11.61
C SER A 346 16.72 -12.36 -10.64
N ILE A 347 15.56 -11.72 -10.44
CA ILE A 347 15.37 -10.63 -9.49
C ILE A 347 14.11 -10.90 -8.67
N LEU A 348 14.26 -10.95 -7.35
CA LEU A 348 13.17 -11.08 -6.38
C LEU A 348 13.06 -9.78 -5.58
N TRP A 349 11.86 -9.22 -5.44
CA TRP A 349 11.56 -8.22 -4.41
C TRP A 349 10.75 -8.88 -3.30
N ILE A 350 11.24 -8.75 -2.07
CA ILE A 350 10.70 -9.49 -0.92
C ILE A 350 10.16 -8.57 0.18
N GLY A 351 10.20 -7.25 -0.03
CA GLY A 351 9.71 -6.27 0.96
C GLY A 351 10.47 -6.37 2.29
N TYR A 352 9.70 -6.33 3.39
CA TYR A 352 10.10 -6.74 4.73
C TYR A 352 9.35 -8.04 5.07
N PRO A 353 9.95 -9.23 4.85
CA PRO A 353 9.23 -10.51 4.85
C PRO A 353 8.98 -11.11 6.24
N GLY A 354 9.27 -10.37 7.31
CA GLY A 354 9.06 -10.79 8.69
C GLY A 354 9.92 -11.97 9.14
N GLU A 355 9.51 -12.61 10.24
CA GLU A 355 10.31 -13.64 10.93
C GLU A 355 10.60 -14.88 10.06
N ALA A 356 9.70 -15.20 9.14
CA ALA A 356 9.79 -16.38 8.28
C ALA A 356 10.43 -16.09 6.92
N GLY A 357 10.90 -14.86 6.69
CA GLY A 357 11.37 -14.41 5.39
C GLY A 357 12.52 -15.21 4.81
N GLY A 358 13.49 -15.61 5.65
CA GLY A 358 14.60 -16.45 5.21
C GLY A 358 14.14 -17.81 4.65
N GLN A 359 13.16 -18.44 5.31
CA GLN A 359 12.56 -19.69 4.84
C GLN A 359 11.77 -19.47 3.54
N ALA A 360 10.94 -18.43 3.48
CA ALA A 360 10.14 -18.12 2.28
C ALA A 360 11.00 -17.88 1.03
N VAL A 361 12.14 -17.19 1.20
CA VAL A 361 13.13 -16.99 0.14
C VAL A 361 13.74 -18.32 -0.30
N ALA A 362 14.11 -19.19 0.64
CA ALA A 362 14.68 -20.49 0.31
C ALA A 362 13.67 -21.39 -0.41
N ASP A 363 12.43 -21.45 0.06
CA ASP A 363 11.34 -22.18 -0.60
C ASP A 363 11.14 -21.72 -2.05
N THR A 364 11.21 -20.40 -2.27
CA THR A 364 11.08 -19.81 -3.60
C THR A 364 12.27 -20.18 -4.47
N ILE A 365 13.50 -20.02 -3.99
CA ILE A 365 14.72 -20.31 -4.77
C ILE A 365 14.80 -21.77 -5.17
N PHE A 366 14.38 -22.70 -4.31
CA PHE A 366 14.43 -24.14 -4.58
C PHE A 366 13.14 -24.75 -5.13
N GLY A 367 12.11 -23.94 -5.38
CA GLY A 367 10.88 -24.38 -6.02
C GLY A 367 9.93 -25.18 -5.13
N GLU A 368 10.09 -25.11 -3.80
CA GLU A 368 9.06 -25.59 -2.86
C GLU A 368 7.83 -24.66 -2.88
N PHE A 369 8.03 -23.40 -3.32
CA PHE A 369 6.98 -22.44 -3.57
C PHE A 369 7.14 -21.76 -4.93
N ASN A 370 6.03 -21.64 -5.66
CA ASN A 370 5.95 -20.89 -6.92
C ASN A 370 5.51 -19.45 -6.62
N PRO A 371 6.38 -18.42 -6.84
CA PRO A 371 6.04 -17.04 -6.55
C PRO A 371 4.90 -16.55 -7.45
N GLY A 372 4.03 -15.73 -6.88
CA GLY A 372 2.90 -15.12 -7.61
C GLY A 372 2.43 -13.82 -6.99
N GLY A 373 3.27 -13.18 -6.17
CA GLY A 373 3.07 -11.82 -5.71
C GLY A 373 3.15 -10.82 -6.87
N ARG A 374 2.52 -9.67 -6.70
CA ARG A 374 2.50 -8.56 -7.68
C ARG A 374 2.87 -7.27 -6.96
N LEU A 375 3.53 -6.35 -7.66
CA LEU A 375 3.87 -5.04 -7.13
C LEU A 375 2.62 -4.25 -6.73
N SER A 376 2.55 -3.80 -5.48
CA SER A 376 1.50 -2.92 -4.97
C SER A 376 1.78 -1.43 -5.20
N ILE A 377 2.95 -1.10 -5.74
CA ILE A 377 3.41 0.26 -6.02
C ILE A 377 4.12 0.32 -7.38
N THR A 378 4.05 1.46 -8.05
CA THR A 378 4.82 1.69 -9.28
C THR A 378 6.29 1.92 -8.94
N TRP A 379 7.20 1.25 -9.66
CA TRP A 379 8.63 1.48 -9.52
C TRP A 379 9.07 2.51 -10.56
N TYR A 380 9.44 3.70 -10.08
CA TYR A 380 9.86 4.81 -10.93
C TYR A 380 11.37 4.81 -11.17
N PRO A 381 11.85 5.36 -12.28
CA PRO A 381 13.27 5.65 -12.47
C PRO A 381 13.71 6.77 -11.51
N GLU A 382 15.01 6.86 -11.25
CA GLU A 382 15.61 7.88 -10.38
C GLU A 382 15.20 9.30 -10.81
N SER A 383 15.04 9.56 -12.11
CA SER A 383 14.61 10.87 -12.62
C SER A 383 13.27 11.35 -12.06
N PHE A 384 12.43 10.46 -11.52
CA PHE A 384 11.17 10.83 -10.87
C PHE A 384 11.36 11.68 -9.62
N ILE A 385 12.52 11.66 -8.95
CA ILE A 385 12.79 12.52 -7.78
C ILE A 385 12.82 14.02 -8.13
N SER A 386 12.82 14.37 -9.43
CA SER A 386 12.62 15.75 -9.89
C SER A 386 11.21 16.27 -9.61
N VAL A 387 10.25 15.39 -9.38
CA VAL A 387 8.91 15.74 -8.91
C VAL A 387 9.01 16.20 -7.45
N PRO A 388 8.49 17.38 -7.08
CA PRO A 388 8.48 17.82 -5.70
C PRO A 388 7.56 16.92 -4.87
N MET A 389 8.08 16.19 -3.88
CA MET A 389 7.29 15.19 -3.14
C MET A 389 6.12 15.81 -2.35
N ASN A 390 6.25 17.07 -1.96
CA ASN A 390 5.21 17.86 -1.29
C ASN A 390 4.07 18.35 -2.21
N ASP A 391 4.12 18.10 -3.52
CA ASP A 391 3.01 18.37 -4.43
C ASP A 391 1.97 17.24 -4.37
N MET A 392 0.82 17.54 -3.77
CA MET A 392 -0.25 16.56 -3.54
C MET A 392 -1.14 16.30 -4.77
N SER A 393 -0.86 16.95 -5.91
CA SER A 393 -1.62 16.75 -7.14
C SER A 393 -1.37 15.34 -7.68
N LEU A 394 -2.41 14.59 -8.05
CA LEU A 394 -2.18 13.26 -8.64
C LEU A 394 -2.14 13.31 -10.17
N ARG A 395 -2.93 14.21 -10.75
CA ARG A 395 -3.08 14.35 -12.19
C ARG A 395 -1.87 15.05 -12.82
N PRO A 396 -1.50 14.67 -14.05
CA PRO A 396 -0.45 15.38 -14.78
C PRO A 396 -0.86 16.82 -15.09
N ASP A 397 0.11 17.72 -15.07
CA ASP A 397 -0.05 19.11 -15.47
C ASP A 397 1.10 19.51 -16.42
N PRO A 398 0.88 19.39 -17.74
CA PRO A 398 1.88 19.71 -18.74
C PRO A 398 2.33 21.18 -18.71
N SER A 399 1.51 22.10 -18.20
CA SER A 399 1.84 23.53 -18.19
C SER A 399 3.05 23.88 -17.32
N ARG A 400 3.34 23.01 -16.33
CA ARG A 400 4.48 23.11 -15.42
C ARG A 400 5.39 21.88 -15.46
N GLY A 401 5.24 21.02 -16.47
CA GLY A 401 6.05 19.81 -16.62
C GLY A 401 5.82 18.74 -15.57
N TYR A 402 4.64 18.70 -14.92
CA TYR A 402 4.33 17.72 -13.87
C TYR A 402 3.77 16.43 -14.49
N PRO A 403 4.41 15.26 -14.28
CA PRO A 403 4.05 14.04 -15.00
C PRO A 403 2.87 13.27 -14.40
N GLY A 404 2.31 13.72 -13.27
CA GLY A 404 1.31 12.99 -12.49
C GLY A 404 1.96 11.96 -11.55
N ARG A 405 1.13 11.24 -10.80
CA ARG A 405 1.57 10.22 -9.84
C ARG A 405 0.72 8.96 -9.89
N THR A 406 1.29 7.87 -9.40
CA THR A 406 0.69 6.52 -9.35
C THR A 406 0.42 5.96 -10.74
N TYR A 407 0.15 4.66 -10.83
CA TYR A 407 -0.26 4.02 -12.08
C TYR A 407 -1.53 4.63 -12.70
N ARG A 408 -2.34 5.34 -11.90
CA ARG A 408 -3.59 5.95 -12.33
C ARG A 408 -3.36 7.14 -13.24
N PHE A 409 -2.31 7.95 -13.01
CA PHE A 409 -2.18 9.24 -13.66
C PHE A 409 -0.78 9.54 -14.20
N TYR A 410 0.25 8.85 -13.73
CA TYR A 410 1.62 9.07 -14.17
C TYR A 410 1.77 8.82 -15.68
N THR A 411 2.48 9.72 -16.36
CA THR A 411 2.67 9.73 -17.82
C THR A 411 4.11 9.48 -18.25
N GLY A 412 5.03 9.31 -17.30
CA GLY A 412 6.44 9.07 -17.58
C GLY A 412 6.80 7.58 -17.66
N GLU A 413 8.10 7.31 -17.80
CA GLU A 413 8.64 5.96 -17.83
C GLU A 413 8.67 5.32 -16.44
N VAL A 414 8.53 3.99 -16.40
CA VAL A 414 8.56 3.16 -15.19
C VAL A 414 9.59 2.05 -15.32
N VAL A 415 10.21 1.68 -14.20
CA VAL A 415 11.08 0.50 -14.10
C VAL A 415 10.23 -0.77 -14.09
N TYR A 416 9.19 -0.78 -13.26
CA TYR A 416 8.15 -1.82 -13.24
C TYR A 416 6.78 -1.19 -12.95
N GLU A 417 5.76 -1.68 -13.64
CA GLU A 417 4.39 -1.21 -13.47
C GLU A 417 3.77 -1.71 -12.15
N PHE A 418 2.81 -0.95 -11.61
CA PHE A 418 1.89 -1.47 -10.61
C PHE A 418 1.21 -2.74 -11.12
N GLY A 419 1.16 -3.77 -10.28
CA GLY A 419 0.59 -5.07 -10.60
C GLY A 419 1.54 -6.02 -11.36
N TYR A 420 2.78 -5.60 -11.66
CA TYR A 420 3.75 -6.48 -12.32
C TYR A 420 4.27 -7.56 -11.35
N GLY A 421 4.53 -8.76 -11.89
CA GLY A 421 5.11 -9.89 -11.15
C GLY A 421 5.00 -11.16 -11.98
N LEU A 422 6.05 -11.96 -11.99
CA LEU A 422 6.17 -13.22 -12.73
C LEU A 422 5.84 -14.42 -11.83
N SER A 423 5.73 -15.58 -12.46
CA SER A 423 5.58 -16.89 -11.82
C SER A 423 6.54 -17.89 -12.46
N TYR A 424 6.83 -19.01 -11.80
CA TYR A 424 7.47 -20.17 -12.43
C TYR A 424 6.54 -20.91 -13.39
N SER A 425 5.25 -20.56 -13.40
CA SER A 425 4.29 -21.07 -14.37
C SER A 425 3.83 -20.01 -15.36
N ASN A 426 3.19 -20.46 -16.44
CA ASN A 426 2.64 -19.61 -17.49
C ASN A 426 1.11 -19.66 -17.47
N TYR A 427 0.46 -18.49 -17.39
CA TYR A 427 -0.98 -18.37 -17.26
C TYR A 427 -1.60 -17.68 -18.47
N SER A 428 -2.80 -18.13 -18.86
CA SER A 428 -3.66 -17.38 -19.77
C SER A 428 -5.06 -17.24 -19.19
N TYR A 429 -5.79 -16.24 -19.67
CA TYR A 429 -7.11 -15.89 -19.15
C TYR A 429 -8.17 -15.92 -20.24
N LYS A 430 -9.43 -16.02 -19.85
CA LYS A 430 -10.57 -15.83 -20.74
C LYS A 430 -11.77 -15.29 -19.98
N PHE A 431 -12.34 -14.17 -20.44
CA PHE A 431 -13.66 -13.75 -20.01
C PHE A 431 -14.71 -14.75 -20.52
N ILE A 432 -15.51 -15.31 -19.60
CA ILE A 432 -16.50 -16.34 -19.96
C ILE A 432 -17.80 -15.68 -20.41
N LEU A 433 -18.34 -14.79 -19.58
CA LEU A 433 -19.58 -14.07 -19.84
C LEU A 433 -19.47 -12.69 -19.22
N VAL A 434 -19.45 -11.66 -20.07
CA VAL A 434 -19.42 -10.26 -19.63
C VAL A 434 -20.49 -9.53 -20.43
N PRO A 435 -21.35 -8.72 -19.79
CA PRO A 435 -22.35 -7.94 -20.51
C PRO A 435 -21.67 -6.90 -21.41
N ASP A 436 -22.10 -6.80 -22.66
CA ASP A 436 -21.63 -5.75 -23.58
C ASP A 436 -22.28 -4.38 -23.28
N LYS A 437 -23.36 -4.38 -22.50
CA LYS A 437 -24.16 -3.20 -22.21
C LYS A 437 -24.74 -3.24 -20.80
N VAL A 438 -24.71 -2.09 -20.13
CA VAL A 438 -25.36 -1.82 -18.85
C VAL A 438 -26.27 -0.61 -19.02
N VAL A 439 -27.55 -0.77 -18.68
CA VAL A 439 -28.55 0.30 -18.74
C VAL A 439 -28.85 0.80 -17.34
N LEU A 440 -28.66 2.09 -17.12
CA LEU A 440 -28.90 2.77 -15.86
C LEU A 440 -30.33 3.31 -15.80
N SER A 441 -30.89 3.47 -14.60
CA SER A 441 -32.15 4.19 -14.43
C SER A 441 -32.09 5.16 -13.27
N THR A 442 -32.88 6.24 -13.38
CA THR A 442 -32.93 7.36 -12.44
C THR A 442 -34.30 7.47 -11.77
N ASP A 443 -34.36 8.06 -10.57
CA ASP A 443 -35.62 8.33 -9.88
C ASP A 443 -36.25 9.62 -10.42
N THR A 444 -37.37 9.50 -11.14
CA THR A 444 -38.13 10.68 -11.58
C THR A 444 -38.85 11.39 -10.43
N ASN A 445 -38.91 10.81 -9.22
CA ASN A 445 -39.70 11.32 -8.10
C ASN A 445 -38.92 12.13 -7.05
N LYS A 446 -37.57 12.17 -7.11
CA LYS A 446 -36.74 13.03 -6.22
C LYS A 446 -36.39 14.39 -6.83
N ALA A 447 -36.69 14.60 -8.11
CA ALA A 447 -36.54 15.90 -8.73
C ALA A 447 -37.73 16.80 -8.37
N SER A 448 -37.45 18.01 -7.87
CA SER A 448 -38.44 19.07 -7.82
C SER A 448 -39.11 19.21 -9.21
N PRO A 449 -40.44 19.45 -9.32
CA PRO A 449 -41.19 19.37 -10.58
C PRO A 449 -40.72 20.32 -11.71
N SER A 450 -39.67 21.13 -11.48
CA SER A 450 -39.03 22.03 -12.43
C SER A 450 -37.71 21.53 -13.06
N LYS A 451 -37.19 20.34 -12.71
CA LYS A 451 -36.02 19.75 -13.39
C LYS A 451 -36.29 18.30 -13.81
N ARG A 452 -36.55 18.07 -15.11
CA ARG A 452 -36.22 16.76 -15.71
C ARG A 452 -34.71 16.66 -15.67
N LEU A 453 -34.14 15.91 -14.73
CA LEU A 453 -32.71 15.64 -14.77
C LEU A 453 -32.43 14.62 -15.88
N THR A 454 -32.09 15.17 -17.04
CA THR A 454 -31.35 14.49 -18.10
C THR A 454 -29.89 14.41 -17.69
N SER A 455 -29.17 13.45 -18.25
CA SER A 455 -27.71 13.45 -18.29
C SER A 455 -27.15 14.86 -18.51
N GLN A 456 -26.02 15.14 -17.85
CA GLN A 456 -25.33 16.42 -17.93
C GLN A 456 -24.15 16.33 -18.90
N THR A 457 -23.70 17.45 -19.44
CA THR A 457 -22.52 17.49 -20.31
C THR A 457 -21.44 18.36 -19.68
N LEU A 458 -20.23 17.83 -19.53
CA LEU A 458 -19.03 18.55 -19.09
C LEU A 458 -17.91 18.24 -20.08
N ASP A 459 -17.30 19.28 -20.66
CA ASP A 459 -16.24 19.14 -21.67
C ASP A 459 -16.59 18.19 -22.84
N GLY A 460 -17.86 18.19 -23.27
CA GLY A 460 -18.36 17.34 -24.35
C GLY A 460 -18.64 15.89 -23.95
N ILE A 461 -18.49 15.54 -22.68
CA ILE A 461 -18.76 14.21 -22.13
C ILE A 461 -20.10 14.22 -21.41
N GLU A 462 -20.98 13.32 -21.82
CA GLU A 462 -22.24 13.08 -21.15
C GLU A 462 -22.02 12.24 -19.88
N TYR A 463 -22.60 12.65 -18.75
CA TYR A 463 -22.42 11.96 -17.46
C TYR A 463 -23.67 12.04 -16.57
N MET A 464 -23.68 11.18 -15.55
CA MET A 464 -24.67 11.13 -14.48
C MET A 464 -24.00 11.37 -13.12
N PRO A 465 -24.50 12.26 -12.25
CA PRO A 465 -24.11 12.28 -10.84
C PRO A 465 -24.43 10.94 -10.17
N VAL A 466 -23.47 10.35 -9.46
CA VAL A 466 -23.63 8.97 -8.94
C VAL A 466 -24.74 8.86 -7.89
N ASP A 467 -24.95 9.90 -7.11
CA ASP A 467 -26.01 10.00 -6.08
C ASP A 467 -27.43 10.08 -6.66
N GLU A 468 -27.57 10.41 -7.94
CA GLU A 468 -28.85 10.47 -8.66
C GLU A 468 -29.24 9.14 -9.32
N ILE A 469 -28.30 8.18 -9.42
CA ILE A 469 -28.54 6.87 -10.04
C ILE A 469 -29.15 5.91 -9.03
N THR A 470 -30.41 5.52 -9.22
CA THR A 470 -31.10 4.58 -8.32
C THR A 470 -30.87 3.13 -8.67
N SER A 471 -30.48 2.84 -9.91
CA SER A 471 -30.22 1.48 -10.37
C SER A 471 -28.87 0.92 -9.92
N CYS A 472 -27.98 1.69 -9.28
CA CYS A 472 -26.59 1.27 -9.00
C CYS A 472 -26.46 -0.12 -8.37
N ASN A 473 -27.33 -0.47 -7.42
CA ASN A 473 -27.32 -1.79 -6.79
C ASN A 473 -27.88 -2.91 -7.68
N HIS A 474 -28.77 -2.60 -8.62
CA HIS A 474 -29.42 -3.54 -9.53
C HIS A 474 -28.59 -3.83 -10.78
N VAL A 475 -27.67 -2.93 -11.14
CA VAL A 475 -26.80 -3.06 -12.32
C VAL A 475 -25.44 -3.68 -12.00
N LYS A 476 -25.25 -4.17 -10.77
CA LYS A 476 -24.05 -4.94 -10.39
C LYS A 476 -24.06 -6.28 -11.12
N PHE A 477 -22.90 -6.72 -11.60
CA PHE A 477 -22.76 -8.00 -12.28
C PHE A 477 -21.45 -8.66 -11.94
N GLU A 478 -21.41 -9.99 -12.08
CA GLU A 478 -20.20 -10.79 -11.90
C GLU A 478 -19.49 -10.99 -13.23
N VAL A 479 -18.16 -10.92 -13.21
CA VAL A 479 -17.29 -11.24 -14.34
C VAL A 479 -16.61 -12.57 -14.08
N PRO A 480 -17.16 -13.70 -14.59
CA PRO A 480 -16.50 -14.99 -14.56
C PRO A 480 -15.29 -15.02 -15.51
N ILE A 481 -14.15 -15.42 -14.97
CA ILE A 481 -12.85 -15.48 -15.63
C ILE A 481 -12.34 -16.92 -15.52
N ALA A 482 -12.06 -17.55 -16.66
CA ALA A 482 -11.32 -18.80 -16.70
C ALA A 482 -9.81 -18.50 -16.67
N VAL A 483 -9.09 -19.28 -15.88
CA VAL A 483 -7.67 -19.13 -15.58
C VAL A 483 -7.00 -20.44 -15.91
N PHE A 484 -6.11 -20.44 -16.90
CA PHE A 484 -5.44 -21.63 -17.40
C PHE A 484 -3.98 -21.59 -16.96
N ASN A 485 -3.49 -22.67 -16.37
CA ASN A 485 -2.08 -22.87 -16.07
C ASN A 485 -1.48 -23.82 -17.11
N HIS A 486 -0.59 -23.31 -17.95
CA HIS A 486 0.09 -24.04 -19.03
C HIS A 486 1.51 -24.48 -18.66
N GLY A 487 2.02 -24.08 -17.50
CA GLY A 487 3.36 -24.48 -17.07
C GLY A 487 3.35 -25.78 -16.27
N ASP A 488 4.55 -26.26 -15.97
CA ASP A 488 4.78 -27.57 -15.37
C ASP A 488 4.60 -27.57 -13.84
N MET A 489 4.38 -26.41 -13.22
CA MET A 489 4.29 -26.24 -11.78
C MET A 489 2.92 -25.75 -11.35
N ASP A 490 2.40 -26.33 -10.27
CA ASP A 490 1.27 -25.76 -9.53
C ASP A 490 1.64 -24.35 -9.06
N GLY A 491 0.67 -23.45 -8.99
CA GLY A 491 0.99 -22.10 -8.55
C GLY A 491 -0.23 -21.29 -8.19
N SER A 492 -0.02 -20.39 -7.24
CA SER A 492 -0.98 -19.37 -6.85
C SER A 492 -0.53 -18.03 -7.38
N HIS A 493 -1.36 -17.34 -8.15
CA HIS A 493 -1.06 -16.01 -8.68
C HIS A 493 -2.21 -15.05 -8.43
N VAL A 494 -1.91 -13.76 -8.48
CA VAL A 494 -2.92 -12.70 -8.35
C VAL A 494 -3.39 -12.25 -9.73
N ILE A 495 -4.71 -12.27 -9.91
CA ILE A 495 -5.43 -11.71 -11.06
C ILE A 495 -5.86 -10.31 -10.68
N ILE A 496 -5.55 -9.33 -11.52
CA ILE A 496 -5.87 -7.92 -11.27
C ILE A 496 -6.69 -7.40 -12.43
N LEU A 497 -7.96 -7.07 -12.17
CA LEU A 497 -8.88 -6.54 -13.15
C LEU A 497 -8.87 -5.02 -13.09
N PHE A 498 -8.63 -4.38 -14.23
CA PHE A 498 -8.68 -2.93 -14.38
C PHE A 498 -9.86 -2.50 -15.25
N GLY A 499 -10.30 -1.26 -15.08
CA GLY A 499 -11.27 -0.59 -15.92
C GLY A 499 -10.77 0.77 -16.38
N ARG A 500 -11.16 1.19 -17.59
CA ARG A 500 -10.97 2.58 -18.06
C ARG A 500 -12.04 2.96 -19.07
N ALA A 501 -12.26 4.26 -19.24
CA ALA A 501 -13.02 4.76 -20.38
C ALA A 501 -12.23 4.47 -21.68
N SER A 502 -12.95 4.09 -22.75
CA SER A 502 -12.34 3.85 -24.06
C SER A 502 -11.84 5.16 -24.69
N ALA A 503 -12.65 6.22 -24.58
CA ALA A 503 -12.27 7.57 -24.95
C ALA A 503 -11.54 8.28 -23.79
N PRO A 504 -10.47 9.04 -24.05
CA PRO A 504 -9.81 9.85 -23.03
C PRO A 504 -10.77 10.87 -22.41
N ILE A 505 -10.83 10.90 -21.09
CA ILE A 505 -11.60 11.88 -20.32
C ILE A 505 -10.61 12.75 -19.56
N ARG A 506 -10.73 14.07 -19.67
CA ARG A 506 -9.84 15.00 -18.98
C ARG A 506 -9.90 14.77 -17.47
N GLY A 507 -8.75 14.55 -16.86
CA GLY A 507 -8.65 14.28 -15.42
C GLY A 507 -9.15 12.90 -14.98
N ALA A 508 -9.54 12.01 -15.89
CA ALA A 508 -9.77 10.61 -15.54
C ALA A 508 -8.44 9.85 -15.44
N PRO A 509 -8.40 8.77 -14.63
CA PRO A 509 -7.24 7.89 -14.58
C PRO A 509 -7.06 7.10 -15.89
N HIS A 510 -5.81 6.77 -16.23
CA HIS A 510 -5.45 5.88 -17.36
C HIS A 510 -6.10 4.50 -17.21
N LYS A 511 -6.13 4.00 -15.98
CA LYS A 511 -6.82 2.78 -15.57
C LYS A 511 -7.13 2.83 -14.07
N THR A 512 -8.21 2.19 -13.67
CA THR A 512 -8.65 2.06 -12.28
C THR A 512 -8.68 0.58 -11.91
N LEU A 513 -8.13 0.23 -10.76
CA LEU A 513 -8.28 -1.10 -10.19
C LEU A 513 -9.76 -1.35 -9.84
N ILE A 514 -10.36 -2.36 -10.46
CA ILE A 514 -11.72 -2.83 -10.14
C ILE A 514 -11.65 -3.80 -8.96
N GLY A 515 -10.72 -4.75 -9.02
CA GLY A 515 -10.55 -5.75 -7.98
C GLY A 515 -9.40 -6.69 -8.31
N PHE A 516 -9.03 -7.49 -7.32
CA PHE A 516 -8.04 -8.53 -7.49
C PHE A 516 -8.44 -9.78 -6.70
N THR A 517 -7.96 -10.94 -7.13
CA THR A 517 -8.11 -12.19 -6.37
C THR A 517 -6.89 -13.06 -6.56
N ARG A 518 -6.51 -13.80 -5.51
CA ARG A 518 -5.46 -14.81 -5.56
C ARG A 518 -6.10 -16.15 -5.92
N VAL A 519 -5.54 -16.81 -6.93
CA VAL A 519 -6.09 -18.04 -7.49
C VAL A 519 -5.01 -19.09 -7.55
N HIS A 520 -5.29 -20.26 -6.96
CA HIS A 520 -4.44 -21.44 -7.10
C HIS A 520 -4.91 -22.26 -8.32
N THR A 521 -3.96 -22.65 -9.17
CA THR A 521 -4.25 -23.47 -10.36
C THR A 521 -3.16 -24.53 -10.50
N LYS A 522 -3.57 -25.79 -10.58
CA LYS A 522 -2.63 -26.91 -10.80
C LYS A 522 -2.02 -26.82 -12.20
N SER A 523 -0.83 -27.38 -12.36
CA SER A 523 -0.18 -27.57 -13.66
C SER A 523 -1.14 -28.20 -14.68
N SER A 524 -1.09 -27.70 -15.92
CA SER A 524 -1.91 -28.18 -17.04
C SER A 524 -3.43 -28.22 -16.77
N SER A 525 -3.93 -27.32 -15.92
CA SER A 525 -5.34 -27.29 -15.52
C SER A 525 -5.93 -25.88 -15.63
N ALA A 526 -7.25 -25.79 -15.45
CA ALA A 526 -7.96 -24.53 -15.42
C ALA A 526 -8.89 -24.44 -14.22
N VAL A 527 -9.06 -23.22 -13.72
CA VAL A 527 -10.04 -22.87 -12.68
C VAL A 527 -10.85 -21.66 -13.11
N GLN A 528 -12.01 -21.48 -12.52
CA GLN A 528 -12.87 -20.32 -12.76
C GLN A 528 -12.98 -19.51 -11.47
N VAL A 529 -12.86 -18.20 -11.61
CA VAL A 529 -13.15 -17.23 -10.54
C VAL A 529 -14.11 -16.16 -11.05
N SER A 530 -14.79 -15.48 -10.15
CA SER A 530 -15.68 -14.36 -10.51
C SER A 530 -15.27 -13.11 -9.74
N MET A 531 -15.36 -11.95 -10.39
CA MET A 531 -15.19 -10.64 -9.76
C MET A 531 -16.45 -9.81 -9.93
N GLY A 532 -16.96 -9.29 -8.81
CA GLY A 532 -18.12 -8.40 -8.81
C GLY A 532 -17.76 -7.00 -9.29
N ILE A 533 -18.55 -6.47 -10.21
CA ILE A 533 -18.46 -5.10 -10.72
C ILE A 533 -19.67 -4.30 -10.27
N ASP A 534 -19.41 -3.17 -9.61
CA ASP A 534 -20.36 -2.10 -9.38
C ASP A 534 -20.02 -0.95 -10.36
N PRO A 535 -20.81 -0.75 -11.43
CA PRO A 535 -20.56 0.32 -12.40
C PRO A 535 -20.45 1.71 -11.78
N CYS A 536 -21.28 2.01 -10.79
CA CYS A 536 -21.29 3.30 -10.11
C CYS A 536 -20.09 3.52 -9.19
N LYS A 537 -19.42 2.45 -8.76
CA LYS A 537 -18.16 2.50 -8.01
C LYS A 537 -16.94 2.49 -8.93
N HIS A 538 -16.92 1.58 -9.89
CA HIS A 538 -15.71 1.21 -10.63
C HIS A 538 -15.51 2.00 -11.93
N PHE A 539 -16.58 2.55 -12.52
CA PHE A 539 -16.50 3.34 -13.76
C PHE A 539 -16.73 4.83 -13.53
N SER A 540 -17.13 5.22 -12.32
CA SER A 540 -17.22 6.61 -11.93
C SER A 540 -15.85 7.27 -11.82
N ILE A 541 -15.81 8.57 -12.08
CA ILE A 541 -14.68 9.46 -11.81
C ILE A 541 -15.10 10.58 -10.87
N VAL A 542 -14.14 11.30 -10.30
CA VAL A 542 -14.40 12.52 -9.53
C VAL A 542 -14.07 13.72 -10.41
N ASN A 543 -14.95 14.72 -10.48
CA ASN A 543 -14.71 15.96 -11.23
C ASN A 543 -13.92 16.99 -10.39
N GLU A 544 -13.55 18.13 -11.00
CA GLU A 544 -12.74 19.19 -10.36
C GLU A 544 -13.37 19.77 -9.07
N HIS A 545 -14.68 19.61 -8.88
CA HIS A 545 -15.40 20.08 -7.70
C HIS A 545 -15.49 19.05 -6.57
N GLY A 546 -14.94 17.84 -6.77
CA GLY A 546 -15.00 16.74 -5.80
C GLY A 546 -16.31 15.93 -5.87
N LEU A 547 -17.09 16.07 -6.95
CA LEU A 547 -18.32 15.30 -7.15
C LEU A 547 -18.04 14.02 -7.92
N LYS A 548 -18.58 12.90 -7.43
CA LYS A 548 -18.50 11.61 -8.09
C LYS A 548 -19.52 11.53 -9.22
N ILE A 549 -19.04 11.36 -10.44
CA ILE A 549 -19.85 11.30 -11.67
C ILE A 549 -19.56 10.00 -12.42
N LEU A 550 -20.54 9.49 -13.15
CA LEU A 550 -20.41 8.36 -14.05
C LEU A 550 -20.56 8.84 -15.50
N PRO A 551 -19.45 8.99 -16.24
CA PRO A 551 -19.52 9.27 -17.68
C PRO A 551 -20.25 8.14 -18.42
N LEU A 552 -21.13 8.50 -19.34
CA LEU A 552 -21.78 7.54 -20.24
C LEU A 552 -20.85 7.21 -21.42
N GLY A 553 -21.04 6.03 -22.01
CA GLY A 553 -20.26 5.56 -23.15
C GLY A 553 -19.52 4.25 -22.90
N THR A 554 -18.49 4.01 -23.71
CA THR A 554 -17.78 2.73 -23.73
C THR A 554 -16.62 2.69 -22.75
N TYR A 555 -16.55 1.62 -21.97
CA TYR A 555 -15.48 1.28 -21.05
C TYR A 555 -14.81 -0.02 -21.48
N LEU A 556 -13.54 -0.16 -21.10
CA LEU A 556 -12.73 -1.35 -21.33
C LEU A 556 -12.41 -2.00 -19.99
N LEU A 557 -12.80 -3.26 -19.83
CA LEU A 557 -12.26 -4.15 -18.81
C LEU A 557 -10.95 -4.74 -19.30
N MET A 558 -9.91 -4.68 -18.49
CA MET A 558 -8.56 -5.08 -18.87
C MET A 558 -7.98 -6.10 -17.89
N LEU A 559 -7.49 -7.22 -18.42
CA LEU A 559 -6.80 -8.26 -17.65
C LEU A 559 -5.67 -8.87 -18.49
N GLU A 560 -4.41 -8.64 -18.12
CA GLU A 560 -3.23 -9.33 -18.69
C GLU A 560 -3.26 -9.43 -20.24
N GLY A 561 -3.46 -8.28 -20.90
CA GLY A 561 -3.54 -8.17 -22.37
C GLY A 561 -4.92 -8.45 -22.98
N LEU A 562 -5.89 -8.97 -22.22
CA LEU A 562 -7.28 -9.07 -22.65
C LEU A 562 -8.02 -7.76 -22.42
N GLU A 563 -8.87 -7.40 -23.37
CA GLU A 563 -9.83 -6.30 -23.24
C GLU A 563 -11.25 -6.78 -23.54
N HIS A 564 -12.24 -6.31 -22.78
CA HIS A 564 -13.66 -6.47 -23.07
C HIS A 564 -14.36 -5.11 -23.01
N SER A 565 -15.15 -4.78 -24.03
CA SER A 565 -15.86 -3.51 -24.11
C SER A 565 -17.24 -3.60 -23.45
N ILE A 566 -17.60 -2.59 -22.66
CA ILE A 566 -18.91 -2.46 -22.02
C ILE A 566 -19.45 -1.06 -22.29
N SER A 567 -20.66 -0.95 -22.82
CA SER A 567 -21.37 0.31 -22.99
C SER A 567 -22.21 0.63 -21.74
N ILE A 568 -22.05 1.83 -21.18
CA ILE A 568 -22.91 2.35 -20.10
C ILE A 568 -23.83 3.40 -20.69
N GLU A 569 -25.13 3.13 -20.61
CA GLU A 569 -26.19 3.93 -21.22
C GLU A 569 -27.33 4.19 -20.23
N LEU A 570 -28.21 5.13 -20.57
CA LEU A 570 -29.47 5.40 -19.87
C LEU A 570 -30.64 4.58 -20.41
#